data_AF-A0ABD0QZ80-F1
#
_entry.id   AF-A0ABD0QZ80-F1
#
_cell.length_a   1.000
_cell.length_b   1.000
_cell.length_c   1.000
_cell.angle_alpha   90.00
_cell.angle_beta   90.00
_cell.angle_gamma   90.00
#
_symmetry.space_group_name_H-M   'P 1'
#
loop_
_entity.id
_entity.type
_entity.pdbx_description
1 polymer ?
#
loop_
_entity_poly.entity_id
_entity_poly.type
_entity_poly.pdbx_seq_one_letter_code
_entity_poly.pdbx_strand_id
1 'polypeptide(L)' 'EFTGYLQKHDEVLTELEKATKRVKKLETVYKEFELQKVCYLPLNTFLLKPIQRLMHYKLILERLCKHYAPQHRDYDDCK' A
#
# COMPACT_ATOMS: atom_id res chain seq x y z
N GLU A 1 -10.16 -2.24 13.31
CA GLU A 1 -9.04 -1.36 13.71
C GLU A 1 -8.18 -0.90 12.52
N PHE A 2 -7.73 -1.77 11.61
CA PHE A 2 -6.90 -1.38 10.45
C PHE A 2 -7.59 -0.54 9.36
N THR A 3 -8.90 -0.71 9.18
CA THR A 3 -9.70 0.02 8.17
C THR A 3 -9.67 1.53 8.35
N GLY A 4 -9.66 2.02 9.60
CA GLY A 4 -9.58 3.45 9.89
C GLY A 4 -8.26 4.09 9.45
N TYR A 5 -7.14 3.35 9.53
CA TYR A 5 -5.85 3.84 9.03
C TYR A 5 -5.81 3.91 7.50
N LEU A 6 -6.46 2.95 6.83
CA LEU A 6 -6.53 2.92 5.36
C LEU A 6 -7.41 4.04 4.79
N GLN A 7 -8.46 4.43 5.50
CA GLN A 7 -9.30 5.55 5.10
C GLN A 7 -8.54 6.89 5.14
N LYS A 8 -7.55 7.03 6.04
CA LYS A 8 -6.72 8.24 6.16
C LYS A 8 -5.54 8.28 5.20
N HIS A 9 -5.29 7.22 4.44
CA HIS A 9 -4.08 7.14 3.59
C HIS A 9 -4.08 8.19 2.48
N ASP A 10 -5.25 8.47 1.89
CA ASP A 10 -5.42 9.51 0.88
C ASP A 10 -5.19 10.91 1.45
N GLU A 11 -5.70 11.16 2.65
CA GLU A 11 -5.47 12.40 3.40
C GLU A 11 -3.98 12.59 3.71
N VAL A 12 -3.29 11.56 4.19
CA VAL A 12 -1.85 11.60 4.49
C VAL A 12 -1.03 11.93 3.25
N LEU A 13 -1.32 11.28 2.11
CA LEU A 13 -0.64 11.56 0.84
C LEU A 13 -0.86 13.00 0.39
N THR A 14 -2.11 13.45 0.43
CA THR A 14 -2.50 14.80 0.03
C THR A 14 -1.82 15.87 0.89
N GLU A 15 -1.83 15.70 2.22
CA GLU A 15 -1.20 16.64 3.13
C GLU A 15 0.34 16.62 3.04
N LEU A 16 0.93 15.45 2.80
CA LEU A 16 2.37 15.33 2.57
C LEU A 16 2.79 16.08 1.31
N GLU A 17 2.06 15.95 0.20
CA GLU A 17 2.33 16.69 -1.03
C GLU A 17 2.17 18.20 -0.84
N LYS A 18 1.10 18.64 -0.16
CA LYS A 18 0.89 20.06 0.17
C LYS A 18 2.02 20.61 1.03
N ALA A 19 2.44 19.89 2.06
CA ALA A 19 3.52 20.29 2.95
C ALA A 19 4.86 20.36 2.20
N THR A 20 5.15 19.37 1.36
CA THR A 20 6.39 19.31 0.57
C THR A 20 6.50 20.50 -0.38
N LYS A 21 5.39 20.91 -1.01
CA LYS A 21 5.35 22.10 -1.90
C LYS A 21 5.52 23.43 -1.14
N ARG A 22 5.11 23.50 0.12
CA ARG A 22 5.14 24.74 0.93
C ARG A 22 6.45 24.91 1.71
N VAL A 23 7.05 23.81 2.14
CA VAL A 23 8.18 23.81 3.08
C VAL A 23 9.45 23.33 2.36
N LYS A 24 10.31 24.27 1.94
CA LYS A 24 11.55 23.97 1.20
C LYS A 24 12.46 22.95 1.90
N LYS A 25 12.57 23.04 3.24
CA LYS A 25 13.38 22.09 4.03
C LYS A 25 12.83 20.66 3.90
N LEU A 26 11.52 20.49 3.89
CA LEU A 26 10.88 19.19 3.70
C LEU A 26 11.11 18.68 2.27
N GLU A 27 10.99 19.56 1.27
CA GLU A 27 11.28 19.21 -0.12
C GLU A 27 12.71 18.69 -0.31
N THR A 28 13.71 19.35 0.31
CA THR A 28 15.11 18.90 0.28
C THR A 28 15.27 17.53 0.91
N VAL A 29 14.75 17.33 2.13
CA VAL A 29 14.84 16.03 2.83
C VAL A 29 14.13 14.93 2.04
N TYR A 30 12.98 15.23 1.45
CA TYR A 30 12.21 14.28 0.64
C TYR A 30 13.02 13.82 -0.58
N LYS A 31 13.62 14.77 -1.32
CA LYS A 31 14.49 14.45 -2.47
C LYS A 31 15.76 13.69 -2.07
N GLU A 32 16.43 14.10 -1.00
CA GLU A 32 17.62 13.42 -0.49
C GLU A 32 17.33 11.99 -0.05
N PHE A 33 16.15 11.76 0.54
CA PHE A 33 15.70 10.42 0.92
C PHE A 33 15.42 9.54 -0.30
N GLU A 34 14.76 10.06 -1.33
CA GLU A 34 14.50 9.32 -2.58
C GLU A 34 15.79 8.92 -3.33
N LEU A 35 16.91 9.61 -3.10
CA LEU A 35 18.22 9.24 -3.66
C LEU A 35 18.91 8.09 -2.91
N GLN A 36 18.44 7.72 -1.72
CA GLN A 36 19.01 6.61 -0.96
C GLN A 36 18.61 5.27 -1.57
N LYS A 37 19.52 4.28 -1.54
CA LYS A 37 19.26 2.93 -2.07
C LYS A 37 18.05 2.23 -1.43
N VAL A 38 17.70 2.59 -0.19
CA VAL A 38 16.50 2.07 0.50
C VAL A 38 15.21 2.53 -0.18
N CYS A 39 15.22 3.72 -0.80
CA CYS A 39 14.09 4.30 -1.51
C CYS A 39 14.20 3.99 -3.01
N TYR A 40 14.18 2.70 -3.37
CA TYR A 40 14.33 2.23 -4.76
C TYR A 40 13.13 2.57 -5.68
N LEU A 41 12.09 3.19 -5.13
CA LEU A 41 10.92 3.76 -5.82
C LEU A 41 10.63 5.14 -5.21
N PRO A 42 9.81 5.99 -5.85
CA PRO A 42 9.36 7.23 -5.22
C PRO A 42 8.67 6.96 -3.87
N LEU A 43 8.93 7.79 -2.86
CA LEU A 43 8.45 7.58 -1.48
C LEU A 43 6.91 7.43 -1.43
N ASN A 44 6.18 8.25 -2.18
CA ASN A 44 4.71 8.15 -2.31
C ASN A 44 4.23 6.77 -2.80
N THR A 45 5.04 6.04 -3.58
CA THR A 45 4.70 4.68 -4.04
C THR A 45 4.72 3.68 -2.88
N PHE A 46 5.60 3.86 -1.89
CA PHE A 46 5.61 3.03 -0.70
C PHE A 46 4.37 3.26 0.17
N LEU A 47 3.91 4.51 0.26
CA LEU A 47 2.70 4.86 0.99
C LEU A 47 1.44 4.23 0.35
N LEU A 48 1.47 3.86 -0.93
CA LEU A 48 0.35 3.13 -1.56
C LEU A 48 0.40 1.61 -1.35
N LYS A 49 1.52 1.05 -0.88
CA LYS A 49 1.67 -0.41 -0.73
C LYS A 49 0.64 -1.06 0.21
N PRO A 50 0.25 -0.46 1.35
CA PRO A 50 -0.73 -1.07 2.25
C PRO A 50 -2.07 -1.35 1.58
N ILE A 51 -2.62 -0.38 0.83
CA ILE A 51 -3.91 -0.57 0.14
C ILE A 51 -3.79 -1.53 -1.04
N GLN A 52 -2.69 -1.45 -1.79
CA GLN A 52 -2.39 -2.39 -2.88
C GLN A 52 -2.28 -3.84 -2.36
N ARG A 53 -1.75 -4.04 -1.15
CA ARG A 53 -1.61 -5.36 -0.56
C ARG A 53 -2.96 -6.02 -0.29
N LEU A 54 -3.97 -5.25 0.10
CA LEU A 54 -5.33 -5.79 0.29
C LEU A 54 -5.94 -6.24 -1.04
N MET A 55 -5.76 -5.44 -2.09
CA MET A 55 -6.20 -5.84 -3.44
C MET A 55 -5.47 -7.11 -3.89
N HIS A 56 -4.18 -7.22 -3.57
CA HIS A 56 -3.40 -8.40 -3.88
C HIS A 56 -3.88 -9.65 -3.11
N TYR A 57 -4.22 -9.52 -1.83
CA TYR A 57 -4.81 -10.63 -1.07
C TYR A 57 -6.13 -11.10 -1.67
N LYS A 58 -7.01 -10.16 -2.04
CA LYS A 58 -8.26 -10.50 -2.72
C LYS A 58 -8.00 -11.30 -4.00
N LEU A 59 -7.09 -10.84 -4.86
CA LEU A 59 -6.76 -11.54 -6.11
C LEU A 59 -6.13 -12.93 -5.87
N ILE A 60 -5.31 -13.08 -4.84
CA ILE A 60 -4.74 -14.38 -4.47
C ILE A 60 -5.84 -15.34 -4.00
N LEU A 61 -6.70 -14.89 -3.08
CA LEU A 61 -7.79 -15.72 -2.55
C LEU A 61 -8.76 -16.12 -3.68
N GLU A 62 -9.14 -15.19 -4.55
CA GLU A 62 -9.98 -15.50 -5.72
C GLU A 62 -9.36 -16.55 -6.64
N ARG A 63 -8.02 -16.55 -6.80
CA ARG A 63 -7.31 -17.57 -7.57
C ARG A 63 -7.28 -18.91 -6.86
N LEU A 64 -7.12 -18.93 -5.53
CA LEU A 64 -7.15 -20.15 -4.73
C LEU A 64 -8.53 -20.79 -4.75
N CYS A 65 -9.61 -20.01 -4.57
CA CYS A 65 -10.99 -20.50 -4.63
C CYS A 65 -11.36 -21.09 -5.99
N LYS A 66 -10.80 -20.55 -7.08
CA LYS A 66 -10.97 -21.11 -8.44
C LYS A 66 -10.18 -22.40 -8.66
N HIS A 67 -9.09 -22.59 -7.91
CA HIS A 67 -8.20 -23.74 -8.05
C HIS A 67 -8.67 -24.93 -7.21
N TYR A 68 -9.14 -24.69 -5.99
CA TYR A 68 -9.60 -25.75 -5.09
C TYR A 68 -11.02 -26.22 -5.45
N ALA A 69 -11.17 -27.53 -5.62
CA ALA A 69 -12.48 -28.16 -5.71
C ALA A 69 -13.15 -28.21 -4.33
N PRO A 70 -14.49 -28.31 -4.24
CA PRO A 70 -15.21 -28.36 -2.96
C PRO A 70 -14.79 -29.49 -2.01
N GLN A 71 -14.14 -30.53 -2.52
CA GLN A 71 -13.62 -31.64 -1.71
C GLN A 71 -12.25 -31.35 -1.09
N HIS A 72 -11.60 -30.25 -1.47
CA HIS A 72 -10.30 -29.87 -0.94
C HIS A 72 -10.45 -29.32 0.48
N ARG A 73 -9.61 -29.80 1.41
CA ARG A 73 -9.62 -29.39 2.83
C ARG A 73 -9.59 -27.87 3.06
N ASP A 74 -8.92 -27.13 2.18
CA ASP A 74 -8.72 -25.68 2.31
C ASP A 74 -9.76 -24.86 1.50
N TYR A 75 -10.76 -25.52 0.86
CA TYR A 75 -11.76 -24.83 0.04
C TYR A 75 -12.61 -23.85 0.86
N ASP A 76 -13.10 -24.29 2.02
CA ASP A 76 -13.97 -23.48 2.89
C ASP A 76 -13.19 -22.34 3.57
N ASP A 77 -11.92 -22.54 3.90
CA ASP A 77 -11.07 -21.51 4.54
C ASP A 77 -10.63 -20.40 3.57
N CYS A 78 -10.53 -20.72 2.27
CA CYS A 78 -10.15 -19.74 1.25
C CYS A 78 -11.33 -18.87 0.78
N LYS A 79 -12.57 -19.35 0.98
CA LYS A 79 -13.81 -18.74 0.50
C LYS A 79 -14.32 -17.63 1.42
#